data_AF-A0A2W4JKY5-F1
#
_entry.id   AF-A0A2W4JKY5-F1
#
_cell.length_a   1.000
_cell.length_b   1.000
_cell.length_c   1.000
_cell.angle_alpha   90.00
_cell.angle_beta   90.00
_cell.angle_gamma   90.00
#
_symmetry.space_group_name_H-M   'P 1'
#
loop_
_entity.id
_entity.type
_entity.pdbx_description
1 polymer ?
#
loop_
_entity_poly.entity_id
_entity_poly.type
_entity_poly.pdbx_seq_one_letter_code
_entity_poly.pdbx_strand_id
1 'polypeptide(L)'
;MTFTLRIPGYFGDGSLEEDDPECPAHRYTWGKLDKDSPWKRLTVAMVPAGGQACPDREAVNRRYPSWTSSEQLPERTQRVATPAGRGHQFTVGYLECTNECRSTSYTVIFVERGQGPFWLEAEELSRDELSAVTRSLRVS
;
A
#
# COMPACT_ATOMS: atom_id res chain seq x y z
N MET A 1 8.40 -6.88 16.13
CA MET A 1 9.04 -5.87 15.27
C MET A 1 8.03 -4.77 15.04
N THR A 2 8.48 -3.52 15.11
CA THR A 2 7.64 -2.34 15.00
C THR A 2 8.08 -1.53 13.79
N PHE A 3 7.11 -1.11 12.98
CA PHE A 3 7.33 -0.16 11.90
C PHE A 3 6.84 1.21 12.34
N THR A 4 7.63 2.23 12.05
CA THR A 4 7.22 3.62 12.25
C THR A 4 7.36 4.37 10.95
N LEU A 5 6.33 5.13 10.60
CA LEU A 5 6.25 5.92 9.39
C LEU A 5 5.76 7.32 9.76
N ARG A 6 6.33 8.36 9.15
CA ARG A 6 5.80 9.73 9.29
C ARG A 6 4.77 9.96 8.20
N ILE A 7 3.54 10.24 8.63
CA ILE A 7 2.42 10.53 7.75
C ILE A 7 2.32 12.06 7.60
N PRO A 8 2.10 12.58 6.39
CA PRO A 8 1.84 14.00 6.21
C PRO A 8 0.66 14.44 7.06
N GLY A 9 0.82 15.50 7.86
CA GLY A 9 -0.17 15.90 8.87
C GLY A 9 -1.54 16.27 8.30
N TYR A 10 -1.62 16.58 6.99
CA TYR A 10 -2.90 16.84 6.33
C TYR A 10 -3.79 15.61 6.18
N PHE A 11 -3.27 14.39 6.35
CA PHE A 11 -4.07 13.16 6.28
C PHE A 11 -4.97 12.96 7.50
N GLY A 12 -4.72 13.68 8.60
CA GLY A 12 -5.42 13.47 9.86
C GLY A 12 -5.11 12.10 10.48
N ASP A 13 -6.06 11.61 11.26
CA ASP A 13 -5.96 10.29 11.89
C ASP A 13 -6.28 9.20 10.87
N GLY A 14 -5.51 8.12 10.90
CA GLY A 14 -5.82 6.94 10.11
C GLY A 14 -6.67 5.97 10.92
N SER A 15 -7.17 4.96 10.23
CA SER A 15 -7.94 3.88 10.82
C SER A 15 -7.29 2.56 10.49
N LEU A 16 -7.27 1.67 11.49
CA LEU A 16 -7.06 0.25 11.22
C LEU A 16 -8.26 -0.21 10.39
N GLU A 17 -8.01 -0.84 9.24
CA GLU A 17 -9.09 -1.53 8.53
C GLU A 17 -9.45 -2.79 9.33
N GLU A 18 -10.74 -3.11 9.43
CA GLU A 18 -11.21 -4.29 10.15
C GLU A 18 -10.48 -5.55 9.63
N ASP A 19 -10.13 -6.46 10.55
CA ASP A 19 -9.51 -7.74 10.20
C ASP A 19 -10.46 -8.50 9.26
N ASP A 20 -10.16 -8.52 7.96
CA ASP A 20 -10.88 -9.37 7.01
C ASP A 20 -10.36 -10.79 7.21
N PRO A 21 -11.21 -11.76 7.62
CA PRO A 21 -10.78 -13.15 7.82
C PRO A 21 -10.18 -13.78 6.56
N GLU A 22 -10.47 -13.22 5.39
CA GLU A 22 -9.92 -13.66 4.12
C GLU A 22 -8.56 -13.03 3.84
N CYS A 23 -8.18 -11.90 4.47
CA CYS A 23 -6.87 -11.27 4.34
C CYS A 23 -6.17 -11.09 5.69
N PRO A 24 -5.14 -11.90 5.99
CA PRO A 24 -4.40 -11.80 7.25
C PRO A 24 -3.41 -10.63 7.30
N ALA A 25 -3.57 -9.58 6.47
CA ALA A 25 -2.70 -8.41 6.50
C ALA A 25 -3.25 -7.35 7.45
N HIS A 26 -2.41 -6.91 8.40
CA HIS A 26 -2.72 -5.76 9.23
C HIS A 26 -2.61 -4.49 8.39
N ARG A 27 -3.73 -3.81 8.18
CA ARG A 27 -3.83 -2.64 7.30
C ARG A 27 -4.20 -1.39 8.09
N TYR A 28 -3.50 -0.31 7.81
CA TYR A 28 -3.80 0.99 8.37
C TYR A 28 -3.87 2.01 7.24
N THR A 29 -4.99 2.71 7.16
CA THR A 29 -5.30 3.61 6.03
C THR A 29 -5.59 5.01 6.54
N TRP A 30 -4.99 5.98 5.86
CA TRP A 30 -5.28 7.40 5.98
C TRP A 30 -5.96 7.88 4.71
N GLY A 31 -6.99 8.69 4.86
CA GLY A 31 -7.76 9.24 3.75
C GLY A 31 -8.11 10.68 3.99
N LYS A 32 -7.95 11.52 2.97
CA LYS A 32 -8.47 12.88 2.97
C LYS A 32 -9.24 13.16 1.70
N LEU A 33 -10.50 13.55 1.87
CA LEU A 33 -11.25 14.24 0.83
C LEU A 33 -10.77 15.69 0.83
N ASP A 34 -10.09 16.10 -0.23
CA ASP A 34 -9.88 17.52 -0.45
C ASP A 34 -11.10 18.09 -1.18
N LYS A 35 -11.56 19.28 -0.79
CA LYS A 35 -12.80 19.86 -1.34
C LYS A 35 -12.66 20.20 -2.83
N ASP A 36 -11.42 20.46 -3.25
CA ASP A 36 -11.06 20.92 -4.59
C ASP A 36 -10.07 19.96 -5.30
N SER A 37 -9.88 18.73 -4.80
CA SER A 37 -8.92 17.77 -5.36
C SER A 37 -9.38 16.32 -5.16
N PRO A 38 -8.87 15.37 -5.99
CA PRO A 38 -9.23 13.96 -5.85
C PRO A 38 -8.86 13.44 -4.45
N TRP A 39 -9.59 12.42 -4.01
CA TRP A 39 -9.37 11.77 -2.72
C TRP A 39 -7.91 11.29 -2.62
N LYS A 40 -7.18 11.77 -1.61
CA LYS A 40 -5.84 11.28 -1.31
C LYS A 40 -5.95 10.11 -0.34
N ARG A 41 -5.22 9.04 -0.63
CA ARG A 41 -5.18 7.85 0.22
C ARG A 41 -3.76 7.36 0.42
N LEU A 42 -3.46 6.96 1.64
CA LEU A 42 -2.24 6.24 1.98
C LEU A 42 -2.61 5.02 2.80
N THR A 43 -2.23 3.85 2.34
CA THR A 43 -2.45 2.58 3.07
C THR A 43 -1.10 1.93 3.32
N VAL A 44 -0.90 1.49 4.55
CA VAL A 44 0.23 0.66 4.95
C VAL A 44 -0.29 -0.69 5.35
N ALA A 45 0.41 -1.73 4.94
CA ALA A 45 0.01 -3.09 5.24
C ALA A 45 1.21 -3.99 5.52
N MET A 46 0.97 -4.94 6.43
CA MET A 46 1.97 -5.91 6.88
C MET A 46 1.34 -7.29 6.94
N VAL A 47 1.98 -8.26 6.31
CA VAL A 47 1.60 -9.67 6.47
C VAL A 47 2.55 -10.31 7.49
N PRO A 48 2.04 -11.05 8.49
CA PRO A 48 2.87 -11.77 9.45
C PRO A 48 3.80 -12.80 8.80
N ALA A 49 4.88 -13.19 9.49
CA ALA A 49 5.79 -14.23 9.02
C ALA A 49 5.05 -15.58 8.88
N GLY A 50 5.15 -16.21 7.71
CA GLY A 50 4.39 -17.43 7.39
C GLY A 50 2.90 -17.18 7.13
N GLY A 51 2.45 -15.92 7.14
CA GLY A 51 1.11 -15.53 6.73
C GLY A 51 0.90 -15.76 5.24
N GLN A 52 -0.32 -16.14 4.88
CA GLN A 52 -0.69 -16.32 3.49
C GLN A 52 -0.92 -14.96 2.81
N ALA A 53 -0.60 -14.88 1.51
CA ALA A 53 -1.06 -13.77 0.68
C ALA A 53 -2.56 -13.60 0.86
N CYS A 54 -3.01 -12.36 0.98
CA CYS A 54 -4.43 -12.08 0.91
C CYS A 54 -4.94 -12.50 -0.49
N PRO A 55 -6.12 -13.15 -0.60
CA PRO A 55 -6.59 -13.76 -1.83
C PRO A 55 -6.70 -12.69 -2.90
N ASP A 56 -6.19 -13.00 -4.09
CA ASP A 56 -6.32 -12.15 -5.27
C ASP A 56 -7.78 -12.10 -5.70
N ARG A 57 -8.53 -11.24 -5.02
CA ARG A 57 -9.83 -10.79 -5.48
C ARG A 57 -9.49 -9.78 -6.54
N GLU A 58 -9.41 -10.29 -7.77
CA GLU A 58 -9.14 -9.59 -9.00
C GLU A 58 -9.56 -8.13 -8.89
N ALA A 59 -8.68 -7.25 -9.41
CA ALA A 59 -8.65 -5.79 -9.42
C ALA A 59 -9.93 -5.00 -9.78
N VAL A 60 -11.12 -5.56 -9.54
CA VAL A 60 -12.46 -5.07 -9.83
C VAL A 60 -13.19 -4.56 -8.58
N ASN A 61 -12.80 -4.96 -7.35
CA ASN A 61 -13.56 -4.60 -6.14
C ASN A 61 -12.73 -4.33 -4.87
N ARG A 62 -11.53 -3.71 -4.98
CA ARG A 62 -10.65 -3.33 -3.86
C ARG A 62 -10.65 -4.37 -2.74
N ARG A 63 -9.92 -5.46 -2.87
CA ARG A 63 -9.68 -6.24 -1.66
C ARG A 63 -8.21 -6.38 -1.36
N TYR A 64 -7.42 -7.10 -2.14
CA TYR A 64 -6.11 -7.46 -1.62
C TYR A 64 -4.98 -7.51 -2.63
N PRO A 65 -3.92 -6.71 -2.44
CA PRO A 65 -2.66 -7.04 -3.06
C PRO A 65 -2.14 -8.37 -2.47
N SER A 66 -2.01 -9.38 -3.33
CA SER A 66 -1.63 -10.75 -2.99
C SER A 66 -0.11 -10.98 -3.01
N TRP A 67 0.70 -9.92 -3.06
CA TRP A 67 2.15 -10.04 -3.21
C TRP A 67 2.81 -10.50 -1.92
N THR A 68 3.44 -11.66 -1.97
CA THR A 68 4.31 -12.23 -0.92
C THR A 68 5.76 -12.35 -1.34
N SER A 69 6.04 -12.26 -2.64
CA SER A 69 7.38 -12.35 -3.22
C SER A 69 7.57 -11.31 -4.33
N SER A 70 8.81 -10.85 -4.49
CA SER A 70 9.20 -9.98 -5.62
C SER A 70 8.98 -10.63 -7.00
N GLU A 71 8.87 -11.96 -7.07
CA GLU A 71 8.58 -12.71 -8.30
C GLU A 71 7.15 -12.50 -8.82
N GLN A 72 6.23 -12.06 -7.96
CA GLN A 72 4.82 -11.83 -8.31
C GLN A 72 4.56 -10.39 -8.78
N LEU A 73 5.59 -9.54 -8.76
CA LEU A 73 5.44 -8.13 -9.08
C LEU A 73 5.33 -7.91 -10.59
N PRO A 74 4.66 -6.84 -11.03
CA PRO A 74 4.59 -6.50 -12.45
C PRO A 74 5.97 -6.32 -13.07
N GLU A 75 6.12 -6.64 -14.37
CA GLU A 75 7.39 -6.51 -15.10
C GLU A 75 7.98 -5.09 -15.04
N ARG A 76 7.12 -4.07 -14.99
CA ARG A 76 7.53 -2.65 -14.96
C ARG A 76 7.80 -2.12 -13.55
N THR A 77 8.44 -2.92 -12.72
CA THR A 77 8.79 -2.57 -11.34
C THR A 77 10.19 -1.93 -11.28
N GLN A 78 10.32 -0.83 -10.54
CA GLN A 78 11.59 -0.15 -10.28
C GLN A 78 12.12 -0.50 -8.89
N ARG A 79 13.44 -0.67 -8.75
CA ARG A 79 14.04 -0.84 -7.42
C ARG A 79 14.10 0.49 -6.68
N VAL A 80 13.72 0.49 -5.41
CA VAL A 80 13.79 1.67 -4.54
C VAL A 80 14.48 1.31 -3.23
N ALA A 81 15.32 2.24 -2.75
CA ALA A 81 15.94 2.10 -1.45
C ALA A 81 14.89 2.32 -0.35
N THR A 82 14.73 1.34 0.53
CA THR A 82 13.87 1.49 1.71
C THR A 82 14.66 1.12 2.96
N PRO A 83 14.43 1.81 4.09
CA PRO A 83 15.00 1.41 5.37
C PRO A 83 14.54 0.00 5.83
N ALA A 84 13.47 -0.55 5.24
CA ALA A 84 12.92 -1.85 5.59
C ALA A 84 13.51 -3.04 4.80
N GLY A 85 14.30 -2.78 3.76
CA GLY A 85 14.90 -3.81 2.92
C GLY A 85 14.89 -3.47 1.43
N ARG A 86 14.96 -4.51 0.60
CA ARG A 86 14.92 -4.40 -0.87
C ARG A 86 13.51 -3.98 -1.29
N GLY A 87 13.37 -2.73 -1.68
CA GLY A 87 12.10 -2.15 -2.09
C GLY A 87 11.88 -2.18 -3.60
N HIS A 88 10.62 -2.25 -3.97
CA HIS A 88 10.12 -2.32 -5.33
C HIS A 88 8.97 -1.33 -5.48
N GLN A 89 9.06 -0.42 -6.45
CA GLN A 89 8.02 0.57 -6.74
C GLN A 89 7.39 0.30 -8.11
N PHE A 90 6.07 0.30 -8.16
CA PHE A 90 5.30 0.14 -9.39
C PHE A 90 3.94 0.83 -9.25
N THR A 91 3.22 0.96 -10.36
CA THR A 91 1.86 1.53 -10.37
C THR A 91 0.88 0.41 -10.69
N VAL A 92 -0.22 0.36 -9.94
CA VAL A 92 -1.36 -0.51 -10.23
C VAL A 92 -2.56 0.34 -10.60
N GLY A 93 -3.18 0.01 -11.74
CA GLY A 93 -4.46 0.56 -12.14
C GLY A 93 -5.59 -0.27 -11.55
N TYR A 94 -6.61 0.40 -11.07
CA TYR A 94 -7.83 -0.18 -10.54
C TYR A 94 -9.01 0.33 -11.35
N LEU A 95 -10.00 -0.53 -11.57
CA LEU A 95 -11.25 -0.19 -12.22
C LEU A 95 -12.41 -0.71 -11.39
N GLU A 96 -13.22 0.18 -10.87
CA GLU A 96 -14.45 -0.15 -10.16
C GLU A 96 -15.65 0.14 -11.04
N CYS A 97 -16.46 -0.89 -11.32
CA CYS A 97 -17.69 -0.75 -12.09
C CYS A 97 -18.86 -1.24 -11.25
N THR A 98 -19.52 -0.32 -10.53
CA THR A 98 -20.78 -0.61 -9.84
C THR A 98 -21.96 -0.18 -10.70
N ASN A 99 -22.21 1.13 -10.81
CA ASN A 99 -23.18 1.73 -11.74
C ASN A 99 -22.49 2.56 -12.84
N GLU A 100 -21.32 3.12 -12.52
CA GLU A 100 -20.41 3.80 -13.43
C GLU A 100 -19.02 3.20 -13.22
N CYS A 101 -18.23 3.12 -14.29
CA CYS A 101 -16.86 2.66 -14.21
C CYS A 101 -15.93 3.82 -13.84
N ARG A 102 -15.19 3.68 -12.74
CA ARG A 102 -14.17 4.63 -12.28
C ARG A 102 -12.83 3.96 -12.25
N SER A 103 -11.83 4.60 -12.86
CA SER A 103 -10.45 4.13 -12.78
C SER A 103 -9.65 4.96 -11.80
N THR A 104 -8.86 4.29 -10.97
CA THR A 104 -7.96 4.88 -10.00
C THR A 104 -6.58 4.25 -10.18
N SER A 105 -5.52 5.03 -10.02
CA SER A 105 -4.15 4.49 -10.04
C SER A 105 -3.49 4.67 -8.68
N TYR A 106 -2.82 3.61 -8.22
CA TYR A 106 -2.06 3.62 -6.98
C TYR A 106 -0.58 3.42 -7.27
N THR A 107 0.27 4.20 -6.61
CA THR A 107 1.70 3.90 -6.55
C THR A 107 1.96 3.01 -5.35
N VAL A 108 2.56 1.85 -5.59
CA VAL A 108 2.87 0.84 -4.59
C VAL A 108 4.36 0.80 -4.35
N ILE A 109 4.75 0.70 -3.08
CA ILE A 109 6.11 0.35 -2.64
C ILE A 109 6.02 -0.95 -1.86
N PHE A 110 6.53 -2.02 -2.44
CA PHE A 110 6.60 -3.36 -1.86
C PHE A 110 8.01 -3.64 -1.33
N VAL A 111 8.09 -4.28 -0.16
CA VAL A 111 9.34 -4.73 0.45
C VAL A 111 9.18 -6.19 0.85
N GLU A 112 9.93 -7.06 0.17
CA GLU A 112 10.00 -8.48 0.51
C GLU A 112 10.91 -8.68 1.72
N ARG A 113 10.42 -9.41 2.73
CA ARG A 113 11.16 -9.64 3.99
C ARG A 113 10.89 -11.04 4.50
N GLY A 114 11.89 -11.66 5.13
CA GLY A 114 11.76 -12.99 5.74
C GLY A 114 10.77 -13.06 6.93
N GLN A 115 10.32 -11.90 7.43
CA GLN A 115 9.29 -11.79 8.47
C GLN A 115 7.88 -11.53 7.91
N GLY A 116 7.71 -11.69 6.60
CA GLY A 116 6.50 -11.35 5.85
C GLY A 116 6.62 -10.02 5.10
N PRO A 117 5.93 -9.88 3.96
CA PRO A 117 6.00 -8.68 3.12
C PRO A 117 5.41 -7.47 3.83
N PHE A 118 5.98 -6.32 3.50
CA PHE A 118 5.45 -5.00 3.82
C PHE A 118 5.12 -4.29 2.51
N TRP A 119 4.01 -3.56 2.47
CA TRP A 119 3.79 -2.62 1.38
C TRP A 119 3.12 -1.34 1.83
N LEU A 120 3.30 -0.33 0.99
CA LEU A 120 2.69 0.99 1.08
C LEU A 120 2.01 1.27 -0.25
N GLU A 121 0.74 1.67 -0.20
CA GLU A 121 -0.07 2.06 -1.34
C GLU A 121 -0.47 3.53 -1.22
N ALA A 122 -0.27 4.30 -2.29
CA ALA A 122 -0.53 5.73 -2.31
C ALA A 122 -1.39 6.11 -3.53
N GLU A 123 -2.50 6.80 -3.28
CA GLU A 123 -3.42 7.39 -4.26
C GLU A 123 -3.25 8.92 -4.24
N GLU A 124 -2.98 9.53 -5.39
CA GLU A 124 -2.92 11.00 -5.53
C GLU A 124 -1.87 11.69 -4.63
N LEU A 125 -0.82 10.96 -4.21
CA LEU A 125 0.39 11.54 -3.62
C LEU A 125 1.39 11.90 -4.72
N SER A 126 1.97 13.09 -4.63
CA SER A 126 3.11 13.48 -5.46
C SER A 126 4.32 12.58 -5.19
N ARG A 127 5.23 12.53 -6.17
CA ARG A 127 6.48 11.78 -6.04
C ARG A 127 7.30 12.18 -4.81
N ASP A 128 7.30 13.48 -4.47
CA ASP A 128 8.06 14.02 -3.35
C ASP A 128 7.40 13.66 -2.01
N GLU A 129 6.06 13.74 -1.92
CA GLU A 129 5.31 13.28 -0.75
C GLU A 129 5.56 11.79 -0.50
N LEU A 130 5.40 10.96 -1.53
CA LEU A 130 5.64 9.52 -1.43
C LEU A 130 7.09 9.23 -1.01
N SER A 131 8.07 9.89 -1.65
CA SER A 131 9.49 9.72 -1.31
C SER A 131 9.80 10.12 0.13
N ALA A 132 9.20 11.21 0.63
CA ALA A 132 9.37 11.65 2.01
C ALA A 132 8.79 10.62 3.00
N VAL A 133 7.60 10.10 2.71
CA VAL A 133 6.97 9.03 3.50
C VAL A 133 7.88 7.80 3.53
N THR A 134 8.31 7.28 2.38
CA THR A 134 9.19 6.10 2.31
C THR A 134 10.51 6.29 3.06
N ARG A 135 11.15 7.45 2.93
CA ARG A 135 12.41 7.75 3.64
C ARG A 135 12.23 7.87 5.16
N SER A 136 11.02 8.17 5.61
CA SER A 136 10.69 8.26 7.03
C SER A 136 10.49 6.90 7.70
N LEU A 137 10.34 5.83 6.92
CA LEU A 137 10.16 4.47 7.41
C LEU A 137 11.31 4.09 8.36
N ARG A 138 10.97 3.58 9.54
CA ARG A 138 11.90 3.04 10.52
C ARG A 138 11.42 1.66 10.93
N VAL A 139 12.39 0.80 11.20
CA VAL A 139 12.16 -0.61 11.57
C VAL A 139 12.97 -0.87 12.83
N SER A 140 12.29 -1.32 13.89
CA SER A 140 12.88 -1.60 15.21
C SER A 140 12.37 -2.93 15.78
#